data_AF-A0A7Z7LL86-F1
#
_entry.id   AF-A0A7Z7LL86-F1
#
_cell.length_a   1.000
_cell.length_b   1.000
_cell.length_c   1.000
_cell.angle_alpha   90.00
_cell.angle_beta   90.00
_cell.angle_gamma   90.00
#
_symmetry.space_group_name_H-M   'P 1'
#
loop_
_entity.id
_entity.type
_entity.pdbx_description
1 polymer ?
#
loop_
_entity_poly.entity_id
_entity_poly.type
_entity_poly.pdbx_seq_one_letter_code
_entity_poly.pdbx_strand_id
1 'polypeptide(L)' 'MHFKQIGKLWSARVGIAYRALAVRTGDDLVWFWIGSHADYDKLTG' A
#
# COMPACT_ATOMS: atom_id res chain seq x y z
N MET A 1 13.11 -0.49 -5.10
CA MET A 1 11.71 -0.52 -4.59
C MET A 1 11.77 -0.61 -3.08
N HIS A 2 11.03 0.23 -2.34
CA HIS A 2 11.08 0.23 -0.86
C HIS A 2 9.82 -0.47 -0.34
N PHE A 3 9.98 -1.70 0.12
CA PHE A 3 8.95 -2.44 0.85
C PHE A 3 9.12 -2.07 2.32
N LYS A 4 8.11 -1.43 2.91
CA LYS A 4 8.17 -1.04 4.33
C LYS A 4 7.01 -1.70 5.05
N GLN A 5 7.32 -2.55 6.02
CA GLN A 5 6.35 -3.18 6.90
C GLN A 5 5.98 -2.20 8.01
N ILE A 6 4.69 -1.94 8.19
CA ILE A 6 4.15 -1.18 9.32
C ILE A 6 3.16 -2.10 10.04
N GLY A 7 3.67 -2.87 11.01
CA GLY A 7 2.87 -3.84 11.77
C GLY A 7 2.35 -4.99 10.88
N LYS A 8 1.01 -5.12 10.78
CA LYS A 8 0.32 -6.11 9.92
C LYS A 8 0.08 -5.62 8.48
N LEU A 9 0.36 -4.35 8.22
CA LEU A 9 0.18 -3.69 6.93
C LEU A 9 1.51 -3.65 6.18
N TRP A 10 1.43 -3.96 4.90
CA TRP A 10 2.52 -3.97 3.95
C TRP A 10 2.27 -2.86 2.93
N SER A 11 3.24 -1.97 2.76
CA SER A 11 3.22 -0.99 1.69
C SER A 11 4.24 -1.35 0.63
N ALA A 12 3.77 -1.43 -0.61
CA ALA A 12 4.60 -1.59 -1.78
C ALA A 12 4.49 -0.36 -2.67
N ARG A 13 5.63 0.10 -3.17
CA ARG A 13 5.70 1.18 -4.16
C ARG A 13 5.61 0.58 -5.55
N VAL A 14 4.49 0.77 -6.24
CA VAL A 14 4.22 0.23 -7.58
C VAL A 14 4.52 1.30 -8.63
N GLY A 15 5.75 1.82 -8.62
CA GLY A 15 6.21 2.88 -9.53
C GLY A 15 6.40 4.25 -8.86
N ILE A 16 6.62 5.28 -9.68
CA ILE A 16 6.97 6.64 -9.22
C ILE A 16 5.80 7.34 -8.51
N ALA A 17 4.56 7.03 -8.92
CA ALA A 17 3.36 7.73 -8.50
C ALA A 17 2.29 6.84 -7.83
N TYR A 18 2.47 5.53 -7.76
CA TYR A 18 1.47 4.62 -7.18
C TYR A 18 1.96 3.95 -5.90
N ARG A 19 1.06 3.82 -4.94
CA ARG A 19 1.24 3.02 -3.73
C ARG A 19 0.19 1.92 -3.70
N ALA A 20 0.61 0.75 -3.24
CA ALA A 20 -0.25 -0.36 -2.95
C ALA A 20 -0.11 -0.70 -1.47
N LEU A 21 -1.25 -0.91 -0.82
CA LEU A 21 -1.34 -1.34 0.58
C LEU A 21 -1.95 -2.74 0.60
N ALA A 22 -1.27 -3.63 1.32
CA ALA A 22 -1.71 -4.98 1.58
C ALA A 22 -1.78 -5.23 3.08
N VAL A 23 -2.69 -6.10 3.48
CA VAL A 23 -2.71 -6.68 4.83
C VAL A 23 -2.25 -8.13 4.73
N ARG A 24 -1.43 -8.57 5.68
CA ARG A 24 -1.07 -9.98 5.78
C ARG A 24 -2.09 -10.70 6.65
N THR A 25 -2.74 -11.70 6.07
CA THR A 25 -3.69 -12.59 6.75
C THR A 25 -3.13 -14.01 6.67
N GLY A 26 -2.58 -14.49 7.79
CA GLY A 26 -1.85 -15.77 7.81
C GLY A 26 -0.63 -15.72 6.90
N ASP A 27 -0.61 -16.60 5.89
CA ASP A 27 0.44 -16.66 4.87
C ASP A 27 0.10 -15.90 3.59
N ASP A 28 -1.13 -15.40 3.46
CA ASP A 28 -1.57 -14.65 2.30
C ASP A 28 -1.38 -13.14 2.48
N LEU A 29 -1.01 -12.45 1.40
CA LEU A 29 -1.07 -11.00 1.30
C LEU A 29 -2.31 -10.58 0.51
N VAL A 30 -3.23 -9.91 1.18
CA VAL A 30 -4.44 -9.37 0.56
C VAL A 30 -4.24 -7.89 0.25
N TRP A 31 -4.20 -7.54 -1.03
CA TRP A 31 -4.16 -6.16 -1.51
C TRP A 31 -5.54 -5.55 -1.45
N PHE A 32 -5.75 -4.58 -0.56
CA PHE A 32 -7.06 -3.92 -0.40
C PHE A 32 -7.09 -2.52 -0.98
N TRP A 33 -5.93 -1.95 -1.33
CA TRP A 33 -5.86 -0.62 -1.91
C TRP A 33 -4.67 -0.47 -2.86
N ILE A 34 -4.95 0.02 -4.07
CA ILE A 34 -3.95 0.40 -5.07
C ILE A 34 -4.41 1.74 -5.64
N GLY A 35 -3.61 2.79 -5.43
CA GLY A 35 -3.99 4.13 -5.84
C GLY A 35 -2.79 5.02 -6.11
N SER A 36 -3.03 6.11 -6.84
CA SER A 36 -2.00 7.11 -7.08
C SER A 36 -1.75 7.93 -5.82
N HIS A 37 -0.61 8.63 -5.77
CA HIS A 37 -0.31 9.55 -4.68
C HIS A 37 -1.41 10.62 -4.54
N ALA A 38 -2.01 11.05 -5.66
CA ALA A 38 -3.10 12.02 -5.67
C ALA A 38 -4.39 11.46 -5.07
N ASP A 39 -4.66 10.16 -5.23
CA ASP A 39 -5.83 9.52 -4.61
C ASP A 39 -5.63 9.32 -3.11
N TYR A 40 -4.39 9.07 -2.67
CA TYR A 40 -4.05 9.03 -1.24
C TYR A 40 -4.24 10.39 -0.59
N ASP A 41 -3.75 11.45 -1.25
CA ASP A 41 -3.85 12.83 -0.75
C ASP A 41 -5.31 13.26 -0.53
N LYS A 42 -6.21 12.88 -1.45
CA LYS A 42 -7.67 13.10 -1.33
C LYS A 42 -8.34 12.29 -0.22
N LEU A 43 -7.77 11.16 0.18
CA LEU A 43 -8.29 10.34 1.29
C LEU A 43 -7.89 10.90 2.65
N THR A 44 -6.81 11.68 2.70
CA THR A 44 -6.25 12.31 3.90
C THR A 44 -6.56 13.80 4.03
N GLY A 45 -7.24 14.38 3.04
CA GLY A 45 -7.66 15.79 2.99
C GLY A 45 -9.09 16.00 3.44
#